data_AF-A0A401TLJ9-F1
#
_entry.id   AF-A0A401TLJ9-F1
#
_cell.length_a   1.000
_cell.length_b   1.000
_cell.length_c   1.000
_cell.angle_alpha   90.00
_cell.angle_beta   90.00
_cell.angle_gamma   90.00
#
_symmetry.space_group_name_H-M   'P 1'
#
loop_
_entity.id
_entity.type
_entity.pdbx_description
1 polymer ?
#
loop_
_entity_poly.entity_id
_entity_poly.type
_entity_poly.pdbx_seq_one_letter_code
_entity_poly.pdbx_strand_id
1 'polypeptide(L)' 'YSKYTRALDEYYEKHFSEFVSLRTKAQEILQEEEDLAEIVQLVGKASLAEIDKVTLEVAKLLKDDFLQQNGHSPYDR' A
#
# COMPACT_ATOMS: atom_id res chain seq x y z
N TYR A 1 1.21 -13.32 -0.56
CA TYR A 1 -0.20 -13.61 -0.18
C TYR A 1 -0.23 -14.40 1.13
N SER A 2 -1.35 -14.33 1.88
CA SER A 2 -1.58 -15.14 3.09
C SER A 2 -2.92 -15.86 2.99
N LYS A 3 -2.97 -17.13 3.39
CA LYS A 3 -4.22 -17.91 3.46
C LYS A 3 -5.01 -17.65 4.75
N TYR A 4 -4.40 -16.95 5.72
CA TYR A 4 -5.00 -16.70 7.04
C TYR A 4 -5.82 -15.42 7.09
N THR A 5 -5.82 -14.60 6.03
CA THR A 5 -6.53 -13.31 5.99
C THR A 5 -7.97 -13.45 6.45
N ARG A 6 -8.74 -14.35 5.81
CA ARG A 6 -10.15 -14.60 6.17
C ARG A 6 -10.35 -15.11 7.59
N ALA A 7 -9.41 -15.92 8.09
CA ALA A 7 -9.49 -16.46 9.45
C ALA A 7 -9.21 -15.39 10.52
N LEU A 8 -8.45 -14.34 10.16
CA LEU A 8 -8.10 -13.24 11.05
C LEU A 8 -9.07 -12.06 10.94
N ASP A 9 -9.85 -11.96 9.87
CA ASP A 9 -10.79 -10.85 9.65
C ASP A 9 -11.78 -10.71 10.81
N GLU A 10 -12.34 -11.80 11.34
CA GLU A 10 -13.26 -11.75 12.51
C GLU A 10 -12.62 -11.10 13.75
N TYR A 11 -11.34 -11.41 14.01
CA TYR A 11 -10.60 -10.81 15.12
C TYR A 11 -10.41 -9.30 14.90
N TYR A 12 -9.98 -8.91 13.70
CA TYR A 12 -9.74 -7.50 13.38
C TYR A 12 -11.03 -6.70 13.31
N GLU A 13 -12.13 -7.23 12.77
CA GLU A 13 -13.42 -6.55 12.78
C GLU A 13 -13.91 -6.24 14.20
N LYS A 14 -13.65 -7.15 15.15
CA LYS A 14 -14.03 -6.97 16.55
C LYS A 14 -13.18 -5.94 17.30
N HIS A 15 -11.88 -5.90 17.04
CA HIS A 15 -10.93 -5.13 17.85
C HIS A 15 -10.36 -3.89 17.14
N PHE A 16 -10.37 -3.88 15.82
CA PHE A 16 -9.78 -2.87 14.93
C PHE A 16 -10.60 -2.76 13.64
N SER A 17 -11.86 -2.33 13.75
CA SER A 17 -12.87 -2.40 12.67
C SER A 17 -12.44 -1.79 11.33
N GLU A 18 -11.53 -0.81 11.33
CA GLU A 18 -11.04 -0.16 10.12
C GLU A 18 -9.94 -0.95 9.40
N PHE A 19 -9.23 -1.84 10.11
CA PHE A 19 -8.02 -2.50 9.62
C PHE A 19 -8.26 -3.29 8.33
N VAL A 20 -9.37 -4.06 8.26
CA VAL A 20 -9.67 -4.88 7.07
C VAL A 20 -9.84 -3.99 5.85
N SER A 21 -10.60 -2.90 5.96
CA SER A 21 -10.83 -1.95 4.87
C SER A 21 -9.56 -1.21 4.46
N LEU A 22 -8.76 -0.74 5.43
CA LEU A 22 -7.52 -0.02 5.20
C LEU A 22 -6.46 -0.93 4.54
N ARG A 23 -6.33 -2.18 4.99
CA ARG A 23 -5.42 -3.17 4.40
C ARG A 23 -5.80 -3.46 2.96
N THR A 24 -7.09 -3.65 2.68
CA THR A 24 -7.56 -3.87 1.30
C THR A 24 -7.24 -2.65 0.44
N LYS A 25 -7.51 -1.44 0.92
CA LYS A 25 -7.23 -0.22 0.15
C LYS A 25 -5.73 0.00 -0.09
N ALA A 26 -4.90 -0.28 0.91
CA ALA A 26 -3.44 -0.20 0.76
C ALA A 26 -2.93 -1.21 -0.28
N GLN A 27 -3.48 -2.43 -0.29
CA GLN A 27 -3.14 -3.43 -1.32
C GLN A 27 -3.55 -2.98 -2.72
N GLU A 28 -4.74 -2.40 -2.88
CA GLU A 28 -5.19 -1.85 -4.16
C GLU A 28 -4.27 -0.73 -4.66
N ILE A 29 -3.90 0.23 -3.80
CA ILE A 29 -3.01 1.34 -4.16
C ILE A 29 -1.62 0.84 -4.60
N LEU A 30 -1.06 -0.14 -3.89
CA LEU A 30 0.24 -0.73 -4.25
C LEU A 30 0.17 -1.51 -5.57
N GLN A 31 -0.95 -2.18 -5.85
CA GLN A 31 -1.14 -2.87 -7.12
C GLN A 31 -1.31 -1.88 -8.29
N GLU A 32 -2.12 -0.82 -8.12
CA GLU A 32 -2.23 0.25 -9.11
C GLU A 32 -0.88 0.93 -9.37
N GLU A 33 -0.05 1.12 -8.33
CA GLU A 33 1.29 1.66 -8.53
C GLU A 33 2.18 0.75 -9.36
N GLU A 34 2.12 -0.57 -9.18
CA GLU A 34 2.87 -1.53 -9.99
C GLU A 34 2.48 -1.44 -11.47
N ASP A 35 1.17 -1.42 -11.75
CA ASP A 35 0.64 -1.29 -13.11
C ASP A 35 1.05 0.05 -13.76
N LEU A 36 0.98 1.15 -12.99
CA LEU A 36 1.41 2.48 -13.45
C LEU A 36 2.93 2.55 -13.64
N ALA A 37 3.73 1.86 -12.83
CA ALA A 37 5.18 1.87 -12.94
C ALA A 37 5.65 1.26 -14.27
N GLU A 38 4.98 0.21 -14.76
CA GLU A 38 5.24 -0.35 -16.09
C GLU A 38 4.98 0.69 -17.20
N ILE A 39 3.86 1.41 -17.12
CA ILE A 39 3.52 2.48 -18.07
C ILE A 39 4.58 3.59 -18.02
N VAL A 40 4.98 4.02 -16.82
CA VAL A 40 6.00 5.06 -16.62
C VAL A 40 7.33 4.69 -17.26
N GLN A 41 7.74 3.42 -17.21
CA GLN A 41 8.97 2.96 -17.84
C GLN A 41 8.92 3.05 -19.38
N LEU A 42 7.73 2.93 -19.97
CA LEU A 42 7.53 2.98 -21.42
C LEU A 42 7.39 4.41 -21.95
N VAL A 43 6.61 5.26 -21.26
CA VAL A 43 6.19 6.57 -21.79
C VAL A 43 6.60 7.77 -20.93
N GLY A 44 7.16 7.53 -19.74
CA GLY A 44 7.64 8.56 -18.82
C GLY A 44 6.54 9.17 -17.93
N LYS A 45 6.89 9.49 -16.68
CA LYS A 45 5.95 9.97 -15.63
C LYS A 45 5.18 11.25 -15.99
N ALA A 46 5.75 12.11 -16.84
CA ALA A 46 5.11 13.36 -17.24
C ALA A 46 3.82 13.15 -18.06
N SER A 47 3.68 11.98 -18.69
CA SER A 47 2.54 11.64 -19.55
C SER A 47 1.29 11.17 -18.78
N LEU A 48 1.40 10.90 -17.49
CA LEU A 48 0.31 10.41 -16.65
C LEU A 48 -0.71 11.50 -16.28
N ALA A 49 -1.94 11.07 -15.99
CA ALA A 49 -2.95 11.95 -15.39
C ALA A 49 -2.56 12.34 -13.96
N GLU A 50 -3.07 13.48 -13.48
CA GLU A 50 -2.72 13.95 -12.13
C GLU A 50 -3.15 12.97 -11.03
N ILE A 51 -4.26 12.26 -11.22
CA ILE A 51 -4.73 11.25 -10.25
C ILE A 51 -3.74 10.08 -10.15
N ASP A 52 -3.20 9.61 -11.28
CA ASP A 52 -2.23 8.51 -11.31
C ASP A 52 -0.92 8.93 -10.64
N LYS A 53 -0.50 10.20 -10.85
CA LYS A 53 0.66 10.75 -10.14
C LYS A 53 0.45 10.77 -8.64
N VAL A 54 -0.76 11.11 -8.17
CA VAL A 54 -1.10 11.04 -6.74
C VAL A 54 -1.03 9.60 -6.24
N THR A 55 -1.57 8.63 -6.98
CA THR A 55 -1.48 7.21 -6.63
C THR A 55 -0.03 6.76 -6.48
N LEU A 56 0.86 7.13 -7.40
CA LEU A 56 2.30 6.84 -7.31
C LEU A 56 2.95 7.44 -6.05
N GLU A 57 2.64 8.69 -5.70
CA GLU A 57 3.21 9.33 -4.51
C GLU A 57 2.65 8.74 -3.20
N VAL A 58 1.35 8.41 -3.15
CA VAL A 58 0.74 7.76 -1.98
C VAL A 58 1.31 6.35 -1.79
N ALA A 59 1.47 5.59 -2.87
CA ALA A 59 2.11 4.28 -2.83
C ALA A 59 3.58 4.39 -2.38
N LYS A 60 4.30 5.42 -2.79
CA LYS A 60 5.65 5.69 -2.30
C LYS A 60 5.67 5.97 -0.79
N LEU A 61 4.74 6.79 -0.28
CA LEU A 61 4.59 7.02 1.15
C LEU A 61 4.30 5.71 1.90
N LEU A 62 3.40 4.87 1.38
CA LEU A 62 3.14 3.55 1.97
C LEU A 62 4.40 2.67 2.01
N LYS A 63 5.23 2.70 0.97
CA LYS A 63 6.48 1.90 0.91
C LYS A 63 7.55 2.41 1.88
N ASP A 64 7.74 3.71 1.96
CA ASP A 64 8.86 4.31 2.69
C ASP A 64 8.54 4.57 4.16
N ASP A 65 7.29 4.89 4.50
CA ASP A 65 6.89 5.30 5.85
C ASP A 65 6.14 4.19 6.62
N PHE A 66 5.37 3.35 5.92
CA PHE A 66 4.57 2.30 6.57
C PHE A 66 5.21 0.90 6.48
N LEU A 67 5.64 0.49 5.27
CA LEU A 67 6.16 -0.85 5.04
C LEU A 67 7.63 -1.00 5.46
N GLN A 68 8.45 0.02 5.25
CA GLN A 68 9.82 0.04 5.75
C GLN A 68 9.82 0.35 7.24
N GLN A 69 10.39 -0.55 8.03
CA GLN A 69 10.53 -0.39 9.47
C GLN A 69 11.94 -0.79 9.91
N ASN A 70 12.60 0.08 10.67
CA ASN A 70 13.97 -0.15 11.12
C ASN A 70 13.97 -0.93 12.45
N GLY A 71 14.23 -2.24 12.40
CA GLY A 71 14.26 -3.08 13.61
C GLY A 71 15.35 -2.75 14.66
N HIS A 72 16.26 -1.81 14.37
CA HIS A 72 17.22 -1.25 15.33
C HIS A 72 16.76 0.06 15.97
N SER A 73 15.71 0.69 15.41
CA SER A 73 15.08 1.88 15.97
C SER A 73 14.31 1.52 17.25
N PRO A 74 14.32 2.38 18.28
CA PRO A 74 13.55 2.14 19.50
C PRO A 74 12.03 2.32 19.31
N TYR A 75 11.58 2.93 18.21
CA TYR A 75 10.16 3.21 17.93
C TYR A 75 9.58 2.38 16.76
N ASP A 76 10.43 1.82 15.89
CA ASP A 76 10.01 0.95 14.76
C ASP A 76 10.27 -0.54 15.04
N ARG A 77 10.33 -0.91 16.32
CA ARG A 77 10.74 -2.25 16.77
C ARG A 77 9.58 -3.21 16.95
#